data_AF-A0A2U1KJH7-F1
#
_entry.id   AF-A0A2U1KJH7-F1
#
_cell.length_a   1.000
_cell.length_b   1.000
_cell.length_c   1.000
_cell.angle_alpha   90.00
_cell.angle_beta   90.00
_cell.angle_gamma   90.00
#
_symmetry.space_group_name_H-M   'P 1'
#
loop_
_entity.id
_entity.type
_entity.pdbx_description
1 polymer ?
#
loop_
_entity_poly.entity_id
_entity_poly.type
_entity_poly.pdbx_seq_one_letter_code
_entity_poly.pdbx_strand_id
1 'polypeptide(L)'
;MVTKPSGDGKHFRHILNWLRGGMVPNLSDSECSELLCEAEYYQLLGLVDRMTGIVKNRRKDEEMDTDLTRADIIKYTCKPIENLRLSGVNLSGLDLSKLNLSRVDFSYACLKNVFFSHANLYGANFLNADLTNANLEGACLIQANLSGAKLTNANLKGANLQRAKLSNDLKGAKLDGANLDGAYR
;
A
#
# COMPACT_ATOMS: atom_id res chain seq x y z
N MET A 1 7.38 22.94 -20.06
CA MET A 1 8.45 22.64 -21.04
C MET A 1 8.03 21.35 -21.73
N VAL A 2 7.62 21.41 -23.00
CA VAL A 2 7.16 20.23 -23.73
C VAL A 2 8.39 19.38 -24.05
N THR A 3 8.42 18.15 -23.56
CA THR A 3 9.47 17.17 -23.88
C THR A 3 9.42 16.87 -25.37
N LYS A 4 10.59 16.72 -26.01
CA LYS A 4 10.65 16.42 -27.44
C LYS A 4 10.14 14.98 -27.67
N PRO A 5 9.23 14.74 -28.62
CA PRO A 5 8.75 13.39 -28.94
C PRO A 5 9.89 12.44 -29.35
N SER A 6 9.68 11.13 -29.20
CA SER A 6 10.68 10.09 -29.53
C SER A 6 11.07 10.11 -31.01
N GLY A 7 10.19 10.57 -31.88
CA GLY A 7 10.44 10.72 -33.32
C GLY A 7 10.60 9.38 -34.06
N ASP A 8 10.36 8.26 -33.39
CA ASP A 8 10.46 6.89 -33.92
C ASP A 8 9.17 6.43 -34.63
N GLY A 9 8.11 7.24 -34.60
CA GLY A 9 6.84 6.97 -35.28
C GLY A 9 6.01 5.85 -34.64
N LYS A 10 6.47 5.26 -33.52
CA LYS A 10 5.84 4.11 -32.86
C LYS A 10 4.36 4.36 -32.54
N HIS A 11 4.03 5.59 -32.15
CA HIS A 11 2.69 5.98 -31.70
C HIS A 11 1.81 6.60 -32.80
N PHE A 12 2.34 6.76 -34.02
CA PHE A 12 1.63 7.43 -35.11
C PHE A 12 0.32 6.73 -35.50
N ARG A 13 0.29 5.40 -35.44
CA ARG A 13 -0.93 4.61 -35.68
C ARG A 13 -2.05 4.96 -34.70
N HIS A 14 -1.72 5.25 -33.44
CA HIS A 14 -2.70 5.61 -32.42
C HIS A 14 -3.28 7.00 -32.67
N ILE A 15 -2.43 7.95 -33.08
CA ILE A 15 -2.84 9.29 -33.50
C ILE A 15 -3.81 9.23 -34.68
N LEU A 16 -3.49 8.44 -35.71
CA LEU A 16 -4.37 8.29 -36.88
C LEU A 16 -5.73 7.68 -36.50
N ASN A 17 -5.75 6.65 -35.66
CA ASN A 17 -6.99 6.04 -35.20
C ASN A 17 -7.85 7.03 -34.38
N TRP A 18 -7.20 7.87 -33.58
CA TRP A 18 -7.88 8.95 -32.86
C TRP A 18 -8.48 9.98 -33.82
N LEU A 19 -7.70 10.49 -34.77
CA LEU A 19 -8.18 11.48 -35.75
C LEU A 19 -9.31 10.95 -36.63
N ARG A 20 -9.28 9.64 -36.95
CA ARG A 20 -10.28 9.01 -37.82
C ARG A 20 -11.60 8.71 -37.11
N GLY A 21 -11.56 8.32 -35.82
CA GLY A 21 -12.73 7.78 -35.14
C GLY A 21 -12.81 8.02 -33.63
N GLY A 22 -11.94 8.85 -33.06
CA GLY A 22 -11.93 9.15 -31.62
C GLY A 22 -11.59 7.94 -30.74
N MET A 23 -10.90 6.94 -31.31
CA MET A 23 -10.49 5.74 -30.58
C MET A 23 -9.29 6.02 -29.70
N VAL A 24 -9.43 5.78 -28.40
CA VAL A 24 -8.30 5.85 -27.46
C VAL A 24 -7.70 4.46 -27.28
N PRO A 25 -6.38 4.27 -27.50
CA PRO A 25 -5.76 2.96 -27.38
C PRO A 25 -5.63 2.53 -25.91
N ASN A 26 -5.72 1.23 -25.68
CA ASN A 26 -5.35 0.62 -24.40
C ASN A 26 -3.84 0.31 -24.43
N LEU A 27 -3.05 1.00 -23.60
CA LEU A 27 -1.59 1.00 -23.62
C LEU A 27 -1.05 0.90 -22.19
N SER A 28 0.20 0.43 -22.02
CA SER A 28 0.92 0.49 -20.74
C SER A 28 1.22 1.93 -20.30
N ASP A 29 1.62 2.16 -19.05
CA ASP A 29 1.84 3.52 -18.53
C ASP A 29 3.03 4.25 -19.17
N SER A 30 4.08 3.50 -19.53
CA SER A 30 5.22 4.02 -20.30
C SER A 30 4.76 4.49 -21.69
N GLU A 31 3.98 3.66 -22.37
CA GLU A 31 3.46 3.97 -23.71
C GLU A 31 2.41 5.08 -23.69
N CYS A 32 1.60 5.17 -22.64
CA CYS A 32 0.69 6.29 -22.43
C CYS A 32 1.45 7.60 -22.24
N SER A 33 2.57 7.59 -21.51
CA SER A 33 3.39 8.80 -21.32
C SER A 33 4.05 9.25 -22.63
N GLU A 34 4.56 8.30 -23.42
CA GLU A 34 5.11 8.57 -24.75
C GLU A 34 4.04 9.14 -25.70
N LEU A 35 2.88 8.50 -25.81
CA LEU A 35 1.79 8.97 -26.68
C LEU A 35 1.20 10.31 -26.20
N LEU A 36 1.17 10.58 -24.88
CA LEU A 36 0.74 11.87 -24.34
C LEU A 36 1.67 13.00 -24.81
N CYS A 37 2.98 12.77 -24.77
CA CYS A 37 3.98 13.72 -25.25
C CYS A 37 3.82 14.02 -26.75
N GLU A 38 3.55 12.99 -27.56
CA GLU A 38 3.25 13.16 -28.98
C GLU A 38 1.96 13.95 -29.20
N ALA A 39 0.89 13.62 -28.47
CA ALA A 39 -0.40 14.30 -28.56
C ALA A 39 -0.30 15.80 -28.17
N GLU A 40 0.48 16.13 -27.15
CA GLU A 40 0.79 17.50 -26.75
C GLU A 40 1.59 18.23 -27.85
N TYR A 41 2.60 17.58 -28.42
CA TYR A 41 3.42 18.14 -29.49
C TYR A 41 2.58 18.50 -30.73
N TYR A 42 1.68 17.62 -31.16
CA TYR A 42 0.76 17.85 -32.28
C TYR A 42 -0.49 18.65 -31.90
N GLN A 43 -0.59 19.15 -30.66
CA GLN A 43 -1.71 19.97 -30.17
C GLN A 43 -3.08 19.26 -30.29
N LEU A 44 -3.12 17.95 -30.08
CA LEU A 44 -4.33 17.13 -30.14
C LEU A 44 -5.08 17.20 -28.80
N LEU A 45 -5.59 18.37 -28.44
CA LEU A 45 -6.15 18.66 -27.10
C LEU A 45 -7.19 17.64 -26.64
N GLY A 46 -8.09 17.20 -27.52
CA GLY A 46 -9.09 16.19 -27.17
C GLY A 46 -8.51 14.81 -26.84
N LEU A 47 -7.39 14.43 -27.47
CA LEU A 47 -6.67 13.20 -27.14
C LEU A 47 -5.94 13.36 -25.81
N VAL A 48 -5.29 14.51 -25.59
CA VAL A 48 -4.62 14.86 -24.33
C VAL A 48 -5.61 14.81 -23.16
N ASP A 49 -6.78 15.42 -23.27
CA ASP A 49 -7.81 15.40 -22.22
C ASP A 49 -8.29 13.97 -21.90
N ARG A 50 -8.52 13.15 -22.92
CA ARG A 50 -8.95 11.76 -22.74
C ARG A 50 -7.85 10.91 -22.12
N MET A 51 -6.62 11.06 -22.58
CA MET A 51 -5.47 10.31 -22.06
C MET A 51 -5.10 10.73 -20.65
N THR A 52 -5.08 12.03 -20.34
CA THR A 52 -4.87 12.51 -18.97
C THR A 52 -5.97 12.01 -18.03
N GLY A 53 -7.23 11.94 -18.47
CA GLY A 53 -8.31 11.32 -17.72
C GLY A 53 -8.09 9.83 -17.43
N ILE A 54 -7.61 9.06 -18.42
CA ILE A 54 -7.28 7.64 -18.26
C ILE A 54 -6.09 7.45 -17.32
N VAL A 55 -5.01 8.22 -17.50
CA VAL A 55 -3.83 8.17 -16.63
C VAL A 55 -4.20 8.57 -15.21
N LYS A 56 -5.05 9.59 -15.02
CA LYS A 56 -5.58 9.97 -13.71
C LYS A 56 -6.46 8.89 -13.12
N ASN A 57 -7.30 8.19 -13.90
CA ASN A 57 -8.12 7.10 -13.37
C ASN A 57 -7.27 5.88 -12.98
N ARG A 58 -6.24 5.53 -13.76
CA ARG A 58 -5.27 4.49 -13.35
C ARG A 58 -4.49 4.88 -12.11
N ARG A 59 -4.10 6.15 -12.00
CA ARG A 59 -3.46 6.69 -10.80
C ARG A 59 -4.42 6.82 -9.63
N LYS A 60 -5.73 6.98 -9.84
CA LYS A 60 -6.76 6.94 -8.77
C LYS A 60 -6.99 5.53 -8.23
N ASP A 61 -6.72 4.48 -9.01
CA ASP A 61 -6.64 3.12 -8.47
C ASP A 61 -5.37 2.94 -7.59
N GLU A 62 -4.37 3.83 -7.69
CA GLU A 62 -3.13 3.82 -6.91
C GLU A 62 -3.08 4.86 -5.77
N GLU A 63 -3.74 6.02 -5.93
CA GLU A 63 -3.99 7.03 -4.88
C GLU A 63 -5.31 6.70 -4.18
N MET A 64 -5.23 5.80 -3.21
CA MET A 64 -6.31 5.48 -2.27
C MET A 64 -6.56 6.67 -1.33
N ASP A 65 -7.14 7.75 -1.85
CA ASP A 65 -7.48 9.01 -1.15
C ASP A 65 -8.81 8.94 -0.38
N THR A 66 -9.37 7.74 -0.21
CA THR A 66 -10.48 7.49 0.71
C THR A 66 -9.94 6.80 1.94
N ASP A 67 -10.28 7.28 3.14
CA ASP A 67 -10.01 6.59 4.40
C ASP A 67 -10.34 5.10 4.25
N LEU A 68 -9.31 4.26 4.23
CA LEU A 68 -9.47 2.82 4.05
C LEU A 68 -10.39 2.30 5.16
N THR A 69 -11.45 1.59 4.78
CA THR A 69 -12.35 0.99 5.76
C THR A 69 -11.93 -0.44 6.08
N ARG A 70 -12.42 -1.00 7.18
CA ARG A 70 -12.28 -2.43 7.47
C ARG A 70 -12.78 -3.29 6.29
N ALA A 71 -13.85 -2.88 5.62
CA ALA A 71 -14.42 -3.61 4.49
C ALA A 71 -13.46 -3.63 3.29
N ASP A 72 -12.74 -2.55 3.04
CA ASP A 72 -11.71 -2.48 2.00
C ASP A 72 -10.57 -3.45 2.30
N ILE A 73 -10.07 -3.45 3.54
CA ILE A 73 -9.01 -4.39 3.96
C ILE A 73 -9.48 -5.85 3.85
N ILE A 74 -10.71 -6.16 4.27
CA ILE A 74 -11.30 -7.50 4.07
C ILE A 74 -11.31 -7.86 2.59
N LYS A 75 -11.78 -6.95 1.72
CA LYS A 75 -11.83 -7.18 0.28
C LYS A 75 -10.44 -7.43 -0.32
N TYR A 76 -9.39 -6.76 0.16
CA TYR A 76 -8.02 -7.01 -0.28
C TYR A 76 -7.48 -8.35 0.22
N THR A 77 -7.73 -8.70 1.48
CA THR A 77 -7.26 -9.95 2.10
C THR A 77 -7.98 -11.20 1.61
N CYS A 78 -9.22 -11.09 1.11
CA CYS A 78 -9.96 -12.20 0.52
C CYS A 78 -9.52 -12.56 -0.90
N LYS A 79 -8.73 -11.70 -1.55
CA LYS A 79 -8.18 -11.99 -2.88
C LYS A 79 -6.83 -12.71 -2.74
N PRO A 80 -6.50 -13.65 -3.64
CA PRO A 80 -5.17 -14.24 -3.72
C PRO A 80 -4.19 -13.20 -4.29
N ILE A 81 -3.91 -12.16 -3.52
CA ILE A 81 -2.88 -11.18 -3.83
C ILE A 81 -1.63 -11.67 -3.10
N GLU A 82 -0.66 -12.17 -3.87
CA GLU A 82 0.67 -12.41 -3.35
C GLU A 82 1.28 -11.05 -3.00
N ASN A 83 1.37 -10.74 -1.71
CA ASN A 83 1.99 -9.53 -1.15
C ASN A 83 1.14 -8.25 -1.25
N LEU A 84 0.08 -8.17 -0.44
CA LEU A 84 -0.64 -6.93 -0.20
C LEU A 84 0.30 -5.89 0.43
N ARG A 85 0.45 -4.74 -0.24
CA ARG A 85 1.24 -3.59 0.22
C ARG A 85 0.31 -2.50 0.73
N LEU A 86 0.47 -2.17 1.99
CA LEU A 86 -0.17 -1.09 2.73
C LEU A 86 0.92 -0.22 3.37
N SER A 87 1.96 0.10 2.60
CA SER A 87 3.06 0.93 3.08
C SER A 87 2.66 2.41 3.03
N GLY A 88 2.99 3.17 4.09
CA GLY A 88 2.70 4.60 4.17
C GLY A 88 1.22 4.96 4.33
N VAL A 89 0.29 4.00 4.31
CA VAL A 89 -1.15 4.28 4.43
C VAL A 89 -1.54 4.66 5.85
N ASN A 90 -2.66 5.37 6.00
CA ASN A 90 -3.28 5.63 7.30
C ASN A 90 -4.40 4.61 7.58
N LEU A 91 -4.22 3.81 8.63
CA LEU A 91 -5.22 2.85 9.13
C LEU A 91 -5.51 3.11 10.63
N SER A 92 -5.25 4.32 11.10
CA SER A 92 -5.38 4.67 12.51
C SER A 92 -6.81 4.44 13.00
N GLY A 93 -6.96 3.80 14.15
CA GLY A 93 -8.24 3.52 14.78
C GLY A 93 -9.08 2.43 14.11
N LEU A 94 -8.64 1.85 12.97
CA LEU A 94 -9.39 0.79 12.32
C LEU A 94 -9.41 -0.48 13.17
N ASP A 95 -10.57 -1.13 13.17
CA ASP A 95 -10.65 -2.50 13.65
C ASP A 95 -10.20 -3.46 12.55
N LEU A 96 -9.05 -4.08 12.75
CA LEU A 96 -8.45 -5.14 11.91
C LEU A 96 -8.29 -6.45 12.70
N SER A 97 -9.03 -6.58 13.81
CA SER A 97 -8.99 -7.75 14.69
C SER A 97 -9.42 -9.01 13.95
N LYS A 98 -8.77 -10.12 14.28
CA LYS A 98 -9.02 -11.48 13.74
C LYS A 98 -8.82 -11.64 12.23
N LEU A 99 -8.34 -10.63 11.52
CA LEU A 99 -8.07 -10.73 10.09
C LEU A 99 -6.80 -11.56 9.82
N ASN A 100 -6.76 -12.20 8.65
CA ASN A 100 -5.53 -12.75 8.11
C ASN A 100 -4.77 -11.67 7.34
N LEU A 101 -3.71 -11.17 7.95
CA LEU A 101 -2.82 -10.12 7.46
C LEU A 101 -1.37 -10.65 7.41
N SER A 102 -1.22 -11.96 7.20
CA SER A 102 0.08 -12.58 7.09
C SER A 102 0.84 -12.02 5.89
N ARG A 103 2.13 -11.70 6.10
CA ARG A 103 3.06 -11.15 5.11
C ARG A 103 2.61 -9.84 4.45
N VAL A 104 1.65 -9.13 5.04
CA VAL A 104 1.27 -7.79 4.58
C VAL A 104 2.40 -6.80 4.89
N ASP A 105 2.69 -5.92 3.95
CA ASP A 105 3.66 -4.85 4.13
C ASP A 105 2.98 -3.58 4.66
N PHE A 106 3.17 -3.29 5.94
CA PHE A 106 2.73 -2.08 6.63
C PHE A 106 3.88 -1.08 6.87
N SER A 107 4.99 -1.18 6.12
CA SER A 107 6.14 -0.29 6.32
C SER A 107 5.71 1.17 6.25
N TYR A 108 6.15 1.99 7.20
CA TYR A 108 5.82 3.43 7.28
C TYR A 108 4.33 3.75 7.46
N ALA A 109 3.46 2.76 7.69
CA ALA A 109 2.03 3.01 7.88
C ALA A 109 1.73 3.74 9.20
N CYS A 110 0.67 4.53 9.21
CA CYS A 110 0.10 5.13 10.43
C CYS A 110 -0.95 4.17 11.01
N LEU A 111 -0.59 3.49 12.10
CA LEU A 111 -1.37 2.43 12.75
C LEU A 111 -1.74 2.81 14.19
N LYS A 112 -1.87 4.12 14.47
CA LYS A 112 -2.16 4.62 15.81
C LYS A 112 -3.53 4.15 16.27
N ASN A 113 -3.63 3.64 17.49
CA ASN A 113 -4.88 3.13 18.07
C ASN A 113 -5.59 2.04 17.22
N VAL A 114 -4.88 1.37 16.28
CA VAL A 114 -5.46 0.29 15.49
C VAL A 114 -5.76 -0.92 16.37
N PHE A 115 -6.81 -1.70 16.03
CA PHE A 115 -7.10 -2.96 16.70
C PHE A 115 -6.65 -4.13 15.83
N PHE A 116 -5.62 -4.84 16.26
CA PHE A 116 -5.10 -6.08 15.68
C PHE A 116 -5.32 -7.29 16.60
N SER A 117 -6.24 -7.20 17.58
CA SER A 117 -6.44 -8.27 18.54
C SER A 117 -6.75 -9.60 17.84
N HIS A 118 -5.99 -10.64 18.19
CA HIS A 118 -6.06 -11.96 17.60
C HIS A 118 -5.90 -12.02 16.07
N ALA A 119 -5.33 -10.98 15.44
CA ALA A 119 -5.02 -11.00 14.01
C ALA A 119 -3.86 -11.95 13.71
N ASN A 120 -3.87 -12.56 12.53
CA ASN A 120 -2.71 -13.29 12.01
C ASN A 120 -1.81 -12.30 11.26
N LEU A 121 -0.67 -11.96 11.85
CA LEU A 121 0.35 -11.05 11.33
C LEU A 121 1.67 -11.79 11.08
N TYR A 122 1.60 -13.11 10.81
CA TYR A 122 2.77 -13.95 10.53
C TYR A 122 3.61 -13.33 9.40
N GLY A 123 4.88 -13.04 9.68
CA GLY A 123 5.81 -12.46 8.72
C GLY A 123 5.43 -11.07 8.20
N ALA A 124 4.49 -10.36 8.83
CA ALA A 124 4.13 -9.01 8.43
C ALA A 124 5.29 -8.02 8.62
N ASN A 125 5.36 -7.01 7.77
CA ASN A 125 6.43 -6.01 7.82
C ASN A 125 5.89 -4.69 8.37
N PHE A 126 6.40 -4.26 9.53
CA PHE A 126 6.04 -3.02 10.22
C PHE A 126 7.22 -2.05 10.29
N LEU A 127 8.19 -2.15 9.37
CA LEU A 127 9.36 -1.28 9.35
C LEU A 127 8.96 0.20 9.47
N ASN A 128 9.43 0.88 10.51
CA ASN A 128 9.14 2.29 10.78
C ASN A 128 7.64 2.66 10.87
N ALA A 129 6.74 1.70 11.09
CA ALA A 129 5.31 1.97 11.27
C ALA A 129 5.02 2.61 12.64
N ASP A 130 3.97 3.43 12.73
CA ASP A 130 3.54 4.02 14.00
C ASP A 130 2.39 3.23 14.61
N LEU A 131 2.70 2.36 15.58
CA LEU A 131 1.77 1.50 16.32
C LEU A 131 1.45 2.07 17.72
N THR A 132 1.58 3.40 17.91
CA THR A 132 1.31 4.02 19.21
C THR A 132 -0.11 3.71 19.67
N ASN A 133 -0.25 3.22 20.91
CA ASN A 133 -1.50 2.75 21.52
C ASN A 133 -2.24 1.62 20.74
N ALA A 134 -1.57 0.91 19.83
CA ALA A 134 -2.21 -0.18 19.10
C ALA A 134 -2.58 -1.35 20.03
N ASN A 135 -3.69 -2.03 19.75
CA ASN A 135 -4.07 -3.25 20.45
C ASN A 135 -3.69 -4.49 19.64
N LEU A 136 -2.63 -5.18 20.06
CA LEU A 136 -2.10 -6.41 19.47
C LEU A 136 -2.31 -7.62 20.39
N GLU A 137 -3.27 -7.55 21.33
CA GLU A 137 -3.56 -8.63 22.27
C GLU A 137 -3.82 -9.96 21.55
N GLY A 138 -3.07 -10.99 21.93
CA GLY A 138 -3.17 -12.33 21.36
C GLY A 138 -2.86 -12.43 19.86
N ALA A 139 -2.27 -11.40 19.24
CA ALA A 139 -1.92 -11.42 17.83
C ALA A 139 -0.76 -12.39 17.54
N CYS A 140 -0.75 -12.99 16.34
CA CYS A 140 0.36 -13.82 15.87
C CYS A 140 1.35 -12.98 15.06
N LEU A 141 2.48 -12.59 15.66
CA LEU A 141 3.55 -11.78 15.08
C LEU A 141 4.83 -12.60 14.81
N ILE A 142 4.69 -13.92 14.65
CA ILE A 142 5.83 -14.81 14.40
C ILE A 142 6.57 -14.34 13.13
N GLN A 143 7.90 -14.18 13.23
CA GLN A 143 8.76 -13.69 12.15
C GLN A 143 8.40 -12.29 11.61
N ALA A 144 7.58 -11.51 12.31
CA ALA A 144 7.27 -10.14 11.90
C ALA A 144 8.50 -9.23 12.02
N ASN A 145 8.59 -8.22 11.15
CA ASN A 145 9.63 -7.21 11.22
C ASN A 145 9.07 -5.92 11.86
N LEU A 146 9.42 -5.65 13.11
CA LEU A 146 9.05 -4.43 13.85
C LEU A 146 10.23 -3.43 13.94
N SER A 147 11.26 -3.56 13.10
CA SER A 147 12.41 -2.65 13.12
C SER A 147 11.96 -1.19 13.02
N GLY A 148 12.36 -0.35 13.98
CA GLY A 148 12.01 1.08 13.98
C GLY A 148 10.53 1.40 14.21
N ALA A 149 9.66 0.40 14.42
CA ALA A 149 8.25 0.63 14.67
C ALA A 149 8.03 1.32 16.03
N LYS A 150 7.11 2.27 16.13
CA LYS A 150 6.79 2.91 17.43
C LYS A 150 5.73 2.10 18.14
N LEU A 151 6.09 1.40 19.23
CA LEU A 151 5.14 0.60 20.03
C LEU A 151 4.83 1.27 21.38
N THR A 152 4.99 2.60 21.48
CA THR A 152 4.67 3.33 22.71
C THR A 152 3.22 3.02 23.14
N ASN A 153 3.05 2.56 24.39
CA ASN A 153 1.78 2.13 25.00
C ASN A 153 1.00 1.03 24.24
N ALA A 154 1.62 0.30 23.32
CA ALA A 154 0.95 -0.78 22.61
C ALA A 154 0.59 -1.95 23.57
N ASN A 155 -0.58 -2.56 23.37
CA ASN A 155 -0.98 -3.76 24.11
C ASN A 155 -0.54 -5.02 23.36
N LEU A 156 0.51 -5.69 23.80
CA LEU A 156 1.02 -6.96 23.25
C LEU A 156 0.74 -8.15 24.18
N LYS A 157 -0.21 -8.02 25.12
CA LYS A 157 -0.56 -9.09 26.06
C LYS A 157 -0.89 -10.38 25.31
N GLY A 158 -0.24 -11.48 25.68
CA GLY A 158 -0.46 -12.78 25.06
C GLY A 158 -0.07 -12.88 23.57
N ALA A 159 0.55 -11.85 22.98
CA ALA A 159 0.97 -11.89 21.58
C ALA A 159 2.12 -12.88 21.37
N ASN A 160 2.15 -13.54 20.21
CA ASN A 160 3.25 -14.42 19.85
C ASN A 160 4.24 -13.71 18.93
N LEU A 161 5.40 -13.32 19.47
CA LEU A 161 6.49 -12.60 18.79
C LEU A 161 7.68 -13.52 18.49
N GLN A 162 7.47 -14.84 18.40
CA GLN A 162 8.56 -15.78 18.13
C GLN A 162 9.34 -15.40 16.87
N ARG A 163 10.67 -15.34 16.99
CA ARG A 163 11.57 -14.96 15.88
C ARG A 163 11.26 -13.60 15.23
N ALA A 164 10.49 -12.73 15.90
CA ALA A 164 10.24 -11.39 15.41
C ALA A 164 11.49 -10.52 15.56
N LYS A 165 11.67 -9.59 14.63
CA LYS A 165 12.67 -8.54 14.76
C LYS A 165 12.05 -7.36 15.49
N LEU A 166 12.49 -7.06 16.71
CA LEU A 166 11.84 -6.13 17.63
C LEU A 166 12.26 -4.68 17.40
N SER A 167 11.37 -3.75 17.77
CA SER A 167 11.70 -2.34 17.86
C SER A 167 12.49 -2.02 19.14
N ASN A 168 13.23 -0.91 19.09
CA ASN A 168 13.82 -0.29 20.28
C ASN A 168 12.81 0.59 21.04
N ASP A 169 11.69 0.98 20.43
CA ASP A 169 10.65 1.79 21.07
C ASP A 169 9.50 0.92 21.57
N LEU A 170 9.57 0.53 22.84
CA LEU A 170 8.57 -0.26 23.57
C LEU A 170 8.07 0.49 24.82
N LYS A 171 8.19 1.83 24.87
CA LYS A 171 7.88 2.60 26.08
C LYS A 171 6.43 2.40 26.50
N GLY A 172 6.19 1.83 27.68
CA GLY A 172 4.84 1.57 28.18
C GLY A 172 4.09 0.44 27.46
N ALA A 173 4.75 -0.31 26.56
CA ALA A 173 4.16 -1.47 25.93
C ALA A 173 3.87 -2.56 26.96
N LYS A 174 2.69 -3.18 26.87
CA LYS A 174 2.25 -4.27 27.78
C LYS A 174 2.59 -5.61 27.16
N LEU A 175 3.45 -6.39 27.80
CA LEU A 175 3.96 -7.66 27.27
C LEU A 175 3.54 -8.87 28.12
N ASP A 176 2.56 -8.72 29.02
CA ASP A 176 2.12 -9.78 29.91
C ASP A 176 1.74 -11.05 29.13
N GLY A 177 2.44 -12.16 29.37
CA GLY A 177 2.21 -13.43 28.66
C GLY A 177 2.60 -13.44 27.18
N ALA A 178 3.29 -12.41 26.67
CA ALA A 178 3.80 -12.41 25.31
C ALA A 178 4.92 -13.45 25.14
N ASN A 179 4.93 -14.17 24.02
CA ASN A 179 5.98 -15.14 23.69
C ASN A 179 7.07 -14.48 22.84
N LEU A 180 8.26 -14.30 23.41
CA LEU A 180 9.41 -13.64 22.77
C LEU A 180 10.50 -14.64 22.33
N ASP A 181 10.22 -15.94 22.29
CA ASP A 181 11.23 -16.95 22.01
C ASP A 181 11.91 -16.74 20.64
N GLY A 182 13.24 -16.65 20.64
CA GLY A 182 14.04 -16.36 19.46
C GLY A 182 13.88 -14.95 18.85
N ALA A 183 13.17 -14.03 19.50
CA ALA A 183 13.07 -12.64 19.04
C ALA A 183 14.45 -11.94 19.13
N TYR A 184 14.74 -11.06 18.16
CA TYR A 184 16.04 -10.38 18.03
C TYR A 184 15.87 -8.91 17.65
N ARG A 185 16.95 -8.13 17.63
CA ARG A 185 16.96 -6.70 17.25
C ARG A 185 17.60 -6.48 15.89
#